data_AF-A0A3Q9RNP8-F1
#
_entry.id   AF-A0A3Q9RNP8-F1
#
_cell.length_a   1.000
_cell.length_b   1.000
_cell.length_c   1.000
_cell.angle_alpha   90.00
_cell.angle_beta   90.00
_cell.angle_gamma   90.00
#
_symmetry.space_group_name_H-M   'P 1'
#
loop_
_entity.id
_entity.type
_entity.pdbx_description
1 polymer ?
#
loop_
_entity_poly.entity_id
_entity_poly.type
_entity_poly.pdbx_seq_one_letter_code
_entity_poly.pdbx_strand_id
1 'polypeptide(L)'
;MLGLPRGKVFLVPWTTEWEKGFLLKKERIQNIIREYIVNVHHIGSTAVKNLSAKPIIDITDRSDACSYIGINGALSYPHYSMLRRERTECFIFC
;
A
#
# COMPACT_ATOMS: atom_id res chain seq x y z
N MET A 1 -4.63 -2.72 -15.47
CA MET A 1 -5.29 -3.49 -14.39
C MET A 1 -4.36 -3.54 -13.19
N LEU A 2 -4.90 -3.50 -11.97
CA LEU A 2 -4.17 -3.73 -10.72
C LEU A 2 -4.67 -5.04 -10.09
N GLY A 3 -3.82 -5.68 -9.30
CA GLY A 3 -4.05 -6.98 -8.67
C GLY A 3 -3.73 -8.18 -9.57
N LEU A 4 -3.55 -9.34 -8.96
CA LEU A 4 -3.39 -10.63 -9.63
C LEU A 4 -4.62 -11.53 -9.41
N PRO A 5 -5.11 -12.24 -10.44
CA PRO A 5 -6.16 -13.24 -10.25
C PRO A 5 -5.63 -14.44 -9.45
N ARG A 6 -6.48 -15.03 -8.61
CA ARG A 6 -6.12 -16.15 -7.73
C ARG A 6 -5.47 -17.30 -8.51
N GLY A 7 -4.38 -17.83 -7.97
CA GLY A 7 -3.63 -18.95 -8.56
C GLY A 7 -2.75 -18.59 -9.76
N LYS A 8 -2.63 -17.31 -10.16
CA LYS A 8 -1.75 -16.87 -11.25
C LYS A 8 -0.71 -15.87 -10.75
N VAL A 9 0.51 -16.02 -11.24
CA VAL A 9 1.60 -15.04 -11.06
C VAL A 9 2.14 -14.69 -12.43
N PHE A 10 2.13 -13.41 -12.76
CA PHE A 10 2.73 -12.88 -13.98
C PHE A 10 3.33 -11.51 -13.70
N LEU A 11 4.31 -11.14 -14.53
CA LEU A 11 4.87 -9.79 -14.56
C LEU A 11 4.31 -9.05 -15.77
N VAL A 12 4.17 -7.75 -15.65
CA VAL A 12 3.80 -6.82 -16.73
C VAL A 12 4.81 -5.67 -16.77
N PRO A 13 5.07 -5.06 -17.94
CA PRO A 13 5.91 -3.87 -18.04
C PRO A 13 5.37 -2.72 -17.19
N TRP A 14 6.26 -1.80 -16.78
CA TRP A 14 5.87 -0.60 -16.06
C TRP A 14 4.91 0.29 -16.85
N THR A 15 3.97 0.93 -16.16
CA THR A 15 2.92 1.79 -16.72
C THR A 15 2.65 2.98 -15.80
N THR A 16 2.30 4.13 -16.39
CA THR A 16 1.91 5.36 -15.66
C THR A 16 0.68 5.18 -14.76
N GLU A 17 -0.10 4.12 -14.97
CA GLU A 17 -1.34 3.84 -14.24
C GLU A 17 -1.06 3.24 -12.86
N TRP A 18 0.19 2.83 -12.59
CA TRP A 18 0.64 2.51 -11.23
C TRP A 18 0.87 3.78 -10.40
N GLU A 19 1.46 4.82 -11.00
CA GLU A 19 1.65 6.13 -10.35
C GLU A 19 0.29 6.78 -10.06
N LYS A 20 -0.65 6.75 -11.03
CA LYS A 20 -2.05 7.18 -10.84
C LYS A 20 -2.79 6.33 -9.80
N GLY A 21 -2.61 5.02 -9.84
CA GLY A 21 -3.21 4.08 -8.89
C GLY A 21 -2.73 4.30 -7.45
N PHE A 22 -1.43 4.56 -7.27
CA PHE A 22 -0.85 4.98 -6.00
C PHE A 22 -1.45 6.30 -5.50
N LEU A 23 -1.53 7.34 -6.34
CA LEU A 23 -2.06 8.64 -5.92
C LEU A 23 -3.52 8.56 -5.44
N LEU A 24 -4.40 7.92 -6.22
CA LEU A 24 -5.80 7.68 -5.83
C LEU A 24 -5.91 6.89 -4.53
N LYS A 25 -4.98 5.95 -4.31
CA LYS A 25 -4.96 5.09 -3.13
C LYS A 25 -4.42 5.81 -1.89
N LYS A 26 -3.38 6.62 -2.05
CA LYS A 26 -2.85 7.56 -1.05
C LYS A 26 -3.94 8.52 -0.58
N GLU A 27 -4.68 9.13 -1.51
CA GLU A 27 -5.80 10.03 -1.17
C GLU A 27 -6.85 9.32 -0.32
N ARG A 28 -7.28 8.10 -0.71
CA ARG A 28 -8.24 7.30 0.08
C ARG A 28 -7.71 6.95 1.47
N ILE A 29 -6.46 6.50 1.57
CA ILE A 29 -5.82 6.16 2.84
C ILE A 29 -5.73 7.40 3.74
N GLN A 30 -5.24 8.52 3.21
CA GLN A 30 -5.20 9.79 3.93
C GLN A 30 -6.60 10.20 4.41
N ASN A 31 -7.62 10.15 3.57
CA ASN A 31 -8.99 10.53 3.94
C ASN A 31 -9.61 9.70 5.08
N ILE A 32 -9.22 8.44 5.27
CA ILE A 32 -9.76 7.59 6.35
C ILE A 32 -9.05 7.84 7.69
N ILE A 33 -7.76 8.20 7.68
CA ILE A 33 -6.89 8.17 8.87
C ILE A 33 -5.99 9.42 8.99
N ARG A 34 -6.49 10.58 8.52
CA ARG A 34 -5.75 11.86 8.41
C ARG A 34 -4.88 12.21 9.62
N GLU A 35 -5.38 11.95 10.82
CA GLU A 35 -4.75 12.34 12.09
C GLU A 35 -3.58 11.43 12.51
N TYR A 36 -3.47 10.24 11.92
CA TYR A 36 -2.52 9.20 12.34
C TYR A 36 -1.41 8.95 11.31
N ILE A 37 -1.59 9.40 10.06
CA ILE A 37 -0.66 9.16 8.95
C ILE A 37 0.17 10.41 8.69
N VAL A 38 1.47 10.35 9.01
CA VAL A 38 2.39 11.49 8.81
C VAL A 38 2.82 11.60 7.34
N ASN A 39 3.25 10.50 6.72
CA ASN A 39 3.63 10.47 5.31
C ASN A 39 3.39 9.11 4.64
N VAL A 40 2.78 9.14 3.45
CA VAL A 40 2.50 7.96 2.60
C VAL A 40 3.44 7.93 1.40
N HIS A 41 4.14 6.81 1.22
CA HIS A 41 5.14 6.58 0.17
C HIS A 41 4.79 5.35 -0.69
N HIS A 42 5.05 5.45 -2.01
CA HIS A 42 4.99 4.31 -2.94
C HIS A 42 6.30 3.54 -2.82
N ILE A 43 6.22 2.24 -2.57
CA ILE A 43 7.37 1.34 -2.45
C ILE A 43 7.18 0.11 -3.35
N GLY A 44 8.11 -0.85 -3.26
CA GLY A 44 8.06 -2.07 -4.05
C GLY A 44 8.39 -1.84 -5.53
N SER A 45 8.28 -2.91 -6.32
CA SER A 45 8.74 -2.89 -7.72
C SER A 45 7.90 -1.99 -8.63
N THR A 46 6.64 -1.70 -8.28
CA THR A 46 5.77 -0.82 -9.08
C THR A 46 6.09 0.67 -8.93
N ALA A 47 6.86 1.05 -7.90
CA ALA A 47 7.39 2.41 -7.74
C ALA A 47 8.58 2.71 -8.68
N VAL A 48 9.22 1.67 -9.23
CA VAL A 48 10.42 1.80 -10.08
C VAL A 48 10.02 1.91 -11.55
N LYS A 49 10.24 3.09 -12.16
CA LYS A 49 9.94 3.32 -13.58
C LYS A 49 10.73 2.34 -14.47
N ASN A 50 10.08 1.86 -15.53
CA ASN A 50 10.60 0.88 -16.50
C ASN A 50 10.89 -0.54 -15.94
N LEU A 51 10.54 -0.85 -14.69
CA LEU A 51 10.69 -2.21 -14.14
C LEU A 51 9.45 -3.09 -14.42
N SER A 52 9.65 -4.26 -15.02
CA SER A 52 8.59 -5.28 -15.13
C SER A 52 8.30 -5.90 -13.77
N ALA A 53 7.06 -5.80 -13.31
CA ALA A 53 6.66 -6.14 -11.95
C ALA A 53 5.30 -6.87 -11.91
N LYS A 54 4.96 -7.44 -10.75
CA LYS A 54 3.56 -7.81 -10.46
C LYS A 54 2.75 -6.52 -10.35
N PRO A 55 1.50 -6.44 -10.87
CA PRO A 55 0.70 -5.21 -10.87
C PRO A 55 0.05 -4.94 -9.49
N ILE A 56 0.87 -4.93 -8.44
CA ILE A 56 0.51 -4.81 -7.02
C ILE A 56 1.10 -3.48 -6.52
N ILE A 57 0.31 -2.69 -5.78
CA ILE A 57 0.78 -1.38 -5.29
C ILE A 57 1.11 -1.50 -3.81
N ASP A 58 2.41 -1.55 -3.53
CA ASP A 58 2.93 -1.59 -2.16
C ASP A 58 3.05 -0.17 -1.62
N ILE A 59 2.51 0.08 -0.43
CA ILE A 59 2.50 1.39 0.22
C ILE A 59 3.09 1.24 1.62
N THR A 60 3.90 2.19 2.03
CA THR A 60 4.29 2.35 3.43
C THR A 60 3.84 3.69 3.95
N ASP A 61 3.43 3.72 5.22
CA ASP A 61 3.39 4.96 5.98
C ASP A 61 4.48 4.97 7.05
N ARG A 62 5.10 6.15 7.21
CA ARG A 62 5.87 6.48 8.40
C ARG A 62 4.93 7.17 9.37
N SER A 63 4.56 6.47 10.43
CA SER A 63 3.87 7.05 11.58
C SER A 63 4.34 6.40 12.87
N ASP A 64 4.50 7.23 13.90
CA ASP A 64 4.70 6.74 15.27
C ASP A 64 3.39 6.17 15.86
N ALA A 65 2.27 6.29 15.12
CA ALA A 65 0.92 5.83 15.44
C ALA A 65 0.74 4.30 15.45
N CYS A 66 1.82 3.52 15.31
CA CYS A 66 1.82 2.06 15.51
C CYS A 66 1.26 1.65 16.90
N SER A 67 1.26 2.57 17.86
CA SER A 67 0.59 2.45 19.17
C SER A 67 -0.95 2.45 19.11
N TYR A 68 -1.58 3.12 18.13
CA TYR A 68 -3.05 3.21 18.03
C TYR A 68 -3.67 2.05 17.24
N ILE A 69 -2.96 1.53 16.23
CA ILE A 69 -3.39 0.35 15.46
C ILE A 69 -3.37 -0.93 16.33
N GLY A 70 -2.71 -0.88 17.50
CA GLY A 70 -2.65 -1.97 18.48
C GLY A 70 -3.77 -2.01 19.53
N ILE A 71 -4.57 -0.96 19.72
CA ILE A 71 -5.59 -0.90 20.81
C ILE A 71 -7.00 -1.37 20.41
N ASN A 72 -7.27 -1.54 19.11
CA ASN A 72 -8.40 -2.33 18.65
C ASN A 72 -7.93 -3.22 17.50
N GLY A 73 -7.75 -4.51 17.79
CA GLY A 73 -7.30 -5.50 16.82
C GLY A 73 -8.19 -5.47 15.58
N ALA A 74 -7.57 -5.19 14.43
CA ALA A 74 -8.24 -4.83 13.19
C ALA A 74 -9.12 -3.57 13.29
N LEU A 75 -8.48 -2.41 13.04
CA LEU A 75 -8.96 -1.62 11.90
C LEU A 75 -8.91 -2.53 10.66
N SER A 76 -9.96 -3.33 10.51
CA SER A 76 -10.25 -4.07 9.29
C SER A 76 -10.54 -3.01 8.25
N TYR A 77 -9.50 -2.57 7.54
CA TYR A 77 -9.69 -1.98 6.24
C TYR A 77 -10.40 -3.06 5.41
N PRO A 78 -11.70 -2.94 5.10
CA PRO A 78 -12.48 -4.06 4.55
C PRO A 78 -12.08 -4.42 3.10
N HIS A 79 -11.01 -3.80 2.61
CA HIS A 79 -10.50 -3.85 1.25
C HIS A 79 -8.96 -3.95 1.18
N TYR A 80 -8.24 -4.14 2.30
CA TYR A 80 -6.77 -4.33 2.28
C TYR A 80 -6.37 -5.60 3.02
N SER A 81 -5.69 -6.49 2.31
CA SER A 81 -5.14 -7.70 2.87
C SER A 81 -3.77 -7.44 3.50
N MET A 82 -3.73 -7.49 4.84
CA MET A 82 -2.53 -7.56 5.68
C MET A 82 -1.72 -6.26 5.83
N LEU A 83 -1.62 -5.81 7.07
CA LEU A 83 -0.54 -4.94 7.54
C LEU A 83 0.63 -5.83 7.96
N ARG A 84 1.84 -5.61 7.42
CA ARG A 84 3.07 -6.20 7.96
C ARG A 84 3.81 -5.12 8.76
N ARG A 85 4.26 -5.46 9.97
CA ARG A 85 5.07 -4.57 10.80
C ARG A 85 6.53 -4.99 10.74
N GLU A 86 7.40 -4.08 10.30
CA GLU A 86 8.84 -4.20 10.51
C GLU A 86 9.34 -2.92 11.19
N ARG A 87 9.74 -3.04 12.47
CA ARG A 87 10.15 -1.92 13.36
C ARG A 87 9.06 -0.84 13.52
N THR A 88 9.26 0.32 12.91
CA THR A 88 8.47 1.57 13.03
C THR A 88 7.72 1.93 11.76
N GLU A 89 7.73 1.07 10.74
CA GLU A 89 7.08 1.32 9.45
C GLU A 89 5.89 0.36 9.27
N CYS A 90 4.75 0.91 8.84
CA CYS A 90 3.53 0.16 8.59
C CYS A 90 3.37 -0.08 7.08
N PHE A 91 3.50 -1.35 6.66
CA PHE A 91 3.39 -1.75 5.26
C PHE A 91 1.95 -2.14 4.93
N ILE A 92 1.34 -1.39 4.01
CA ILE A 92 -0.01 -1.60 3.46
C ILE A 92 0.13 -2.24 2.07
N PHE A 93 -0.28 -3.50 1.96
CA PHE A 93 -0.28 -4.24 0.69
C PHE A 93 -1.69 -4.21 0.05
N CYS A 94 -1.76 -4.09 -1.28
CA CYS A 94 -3.02 -4.07 -2.04
C CYS A 94 -2.98 -4.90 -3.33
#